data_AF-A0A381FA43-F1
#
_entry.id   AF-A0A381FA43-F1
#
_cell.length_a   1.000
_cell.length_b   1.000
_cell.length_c   1.000
_cell.angle_alpha   90.00
_cell.angle_beta   90.00
_cell.angle_gamma   90.00
#
_symmetry.space_group_name_H-M   'P 1'
#
loop_
_entity.id
_entity.type
_entity.pdbx_description
1 polymer ?
#
loop_
_entity_poly.entity_id
_entity_poly.type
_entity_poly.pdbx_seq_one_letter_code
_entity_poly.pdbx_strand_id
1 'polypeptide(L)'
;MKRLFTISGIFTLLLFSQNTFAQEVQSEPKMVYKGDNIKKNTQNRTIILNGNVMLKTKNISLVNAEKVTIDEKNNTVTIYNPKDFKLLYAKTISKKGESNKNIIVYNTKEESITFQ
;
A
#
# COMPACT_ATOMS: atom_id res chain seq x y z
N MET A 1 -2.08 59.10 -0.69
CA MET A 1 -1.48 58.06 0.17
C MET A 1 -2.44 56.93 0.57
N LYS A 2 -3.55 56.64 -0.15
CA LYS A 2 -4.47 55.52 0.21
C LYS A 2 -4.34 54.26 -0.64
N ARG A 3 -3.65 54.34 -1.80
CA ARG A 3 -3.53 53.22 -2.77
C ARG A 3 -2.32 52.30 -2.53
N LEU A 4 -1.27 52.79 -1.86
CA LEU A 4 -0.08 51.98 -1.55
C LEU A 4 -0.34 50.98 -0.41
N PHE A 5 -1.17 51.35 0.57
CA PHE A 5 -1.55 50.45 1.67
C PHE A 5 -2.44 49.29 1.21
N THR A 6 -3.24 49.48 0.16
CA THR A 6 -4.15 48.45 -0.36
C THR A 6 -3.40 47.35 -1.10
N ILE A 7 -2.32 47.69 -1.82
CA ILE A 7 -1.51 46.74 -2.59
C ILE A 7 -0.69 45.83 -1.65
N SER A 8 -0.16 46.38 -0.55
CA SER A 8 0.60 45.59 0.44
C SER A 8 -0.25 44.53 1.13
N GLY A 9 -1.53 44.82 1.42
CA GLY A 9 -2.44 43.86 2.07
C GLY A 9 -2.74 42.64 1.20
N ILE A 10 -2.95 42.85 -0.10
CA ILE A 10 -3.22 41.78 -1.08
C ILE A 10 -2.00 40.88 -1.27
N PHE A 11 -0.80 41.47 -1.32
CA PHE A 11 0.44 40.70 -1.47
C PHE A 11 0.72 39.79 -0.26
N THR A 12 0.35 40.24 0.94
CA THR A 12 0.55 39.45 2.15
C THR A 12 -0.42 38.25 2.23
N LEU A 13 -1.66 38.41 1.79
CA LEU A 13 -2.66 37.32 1.69
C LEU A 13 -2.27 36.24 0.66
N LEU A 14 -1.62 36.63 -0.45
CA LEU A 14 -1.10 35.69 -1.45
C LEU A 14 0.05 34.82 -0.94
N LEU A 15 0.86 35.31 0.00
CA LEU A 15 1.97 34.54 0.59
C LEU A 15 1.49 33.53 1.65
N PHE A 16 0.37 33.81 2.33
CA PHE A 16 -0.19 32.87 3.31
C PHE A 16 -1.04 31.76 2.68
N SER A 17 -1.68 32.00 1.53
CA SER A 17 -2.55 30.99 0.88
C SER A 17 -1.80 29.81 0.25
N GLN A 18 -0.51 29.98 -0.07
CA GLN A 18 0.29 28.88 -0.64
C GLN A 18 0.72 27.85 0.41
N ASN A 19 0.79 28.21 1.69
CA ASN A 19 1.22 27.29 2.74
C ASN A 19 0.08 26.41 3.27
N THR A 20 -1.18 26.79 3.08
CA THR A 20 -2.35 26.03 3.56
C THR A 20 -2.66 24.76 2.76
N PHE A 21 -2.10 24.58 1.57
CA PHE A 21 -2.33 23.39 0.73
C PHE A 21 -1.21 22.34 0.78
N ALA A 22 -0.10 22.60 1.47
CA ALA A 22 1.01 21.64 1.59
C ALA A 22 0.77 20.59 2.70
N GLN A 23 -0.27 20.77 3.52
CA GLN A 23 -0.59 19.90 4.65
C GLN A 23 -1.82 19.03 4.35
N GLU A 24 -1.86 18.39 3.18
CA GLU A 24 -2.57 17.12 3.09
C GLU A 24 -1.81 16.16 4.00
N VAL A 25 -2.40 15.91 5.18
CA VAL A 25 -2.00 14.84 6.10
C VAL A 25 -1.81 13.59 5.24
N GLN A 26 -0.55 13.21 5.00
CA GLN A 26 -0.20 11.96 4.33
C GLN A 26 -0.86 10.86 5.15
N SER A 27 -2.01 10.43 4.65
CA SER A 27 -2.74 9.29 5.17
C SER A 27 -1.75 8.13 5.19
N GLU A 28 -1.70 7.41 6.30
CA GLU A 28 -0.78 6.29 6.51
C GLU A 28 -0.59 5.47 5.22
N PRO A 29 0.64 5.05 4.89
CA PRO A 29 0.94 4.52 3.57
C PRO A 29 0.05 3.31 3.27
N LYS A 30 -0.74 3.44 2.21
CA LYS A 30 -1.84 2.58 1.76
C LYS A 30 -1.44 1.15 1.32
N MET A 31 -0.27 0.65 1.75
CA MET A 31 0.53 -0.49 1.23
C MET A 31 1.74 0.01 0.43
N VAL A 32 2.94 -0.38 0.88
CA VAL A 32 4.22 -0.11 0.20
C VAL A 32 4.75 -1.42 -0.35
N TYR A 33 5.22 -1.42 -1.61
CA TYR A 33 5.76 -2.62 -2.23
C TYR A 33 6.92 -2.30 -3.18
N LYS A 34 7.81 -3.28 -3.35
CA LYS A 34 8.92 -3.29 -4.31
C LYS A 34 9.12 -4.71 -4.85
N GLY A 35 9.68 -4.84 -6.03
CA GLY A 35 10.09 -6.11 -6.63
C GLY A 35 10.91 -5.84 -7.89
N ASP A 36 11.63 -6.85 -8.37
CA ASP A 36 12.52 -6.73 -9.52
C ASP A 36 11.74 -6.40 -10.80
N ASN A 37 10.53 -6.97 -10.94
CA ASN A 37 9.62 -6.69 -12.04
C ASN A 37 8.21 -6.41 -11.54
N ILE A 38 7.62 -5.31 -12.02
CA ILE A 38 6.27 -4.87 -11.65
C ILE A 38 5.43 -4.75 -12.93
N LYS A 39 4.35 -5.53 -13.01
CA LYS A 39 3.34 -5.43 -14.08
C LYS A 39 2.02 -4.97 -13.49
N LYS A 40 1.45 -3.89 -14.04
CA LYS A 40 0.16 -3.35 -13.64
C LYS A 40 -0.84 -3.55 -14.76
N ASN A 41 -1.97 -4.18 -14.45
CA ASN A 41 -3.13 -4.25 -15.34
C ASN A 41 -4.23 -3.35 -14.75
N THR A 42 -4.44 -2.20 -15.38
CA THR A 42 -5.42 -1.19 -14.93
C THR A 42 -6.86 -1.63 -15.17
N GLN A 43 -7.14 -2.38 -16.24
CA GLN A 43 -8.47 -2.89 -16.56
C GLN A 43 -8.96 -3.89 -15.50
N ASN A 44 -8.08 -4.80 -15.09
CA ASN A 44 -8.39 -5.84 -14.10
C ASN A 44 -8.07 -5.41 -12.66
N ARG A 45 -7.48 -4.23 -12.47
CA ARG A 45 -7.04 -3.69 -11.17
C ARG A 45 -6.13 -4.67 -10.43
N THR A 46 -5.18 -5.24 -11.17
CA THR A 46 -4.24 -6.25 -10.67
C THR A 46 -2.81 -5.75 -10.81
N ILE A 47 -2.00 -5.98 -9.76
CA ILE A 47 -0.57 -5.69 -9.76
C ILE A 47 0.17 -7.00 -9.50
N ILE A 48 1.13 -7.32 -10.35
CA ILE A 48 1.96 -8.52 -10.24
C ILE A 48 3.40 -8.07 -10.01
N LEU A 49 3.97 -8.49 -8.88
CA LEU A 49 5.35 -8.25 -8.47
C LEU A 49 6.10 -9.58 -8.56
N ASN A 50 7.27 -9.60 -9.20
CA ASN A 50 8.11 -10.79 -9.31
C ASN A 50 9.56 -10.46 -8.94
N GLY A 51 10.24 -11.41 -8.29
CA GLY A 51 11.64 -11.31 -7.91
C GLY A 51 11.86 -10.41 -6.69
N ASN A 52 12.49 -10.95 -5.64
CA ASN A 52 12.88 -10.26 -4.41
C ASN A 52 11.80 -9.32 -3.87
N VAL A 53 10.55 -9.77 -3.86
CA VAL A 53 9.41 -8.91 -3.55
C VAL A 53 9.41 -8.56 -2.08
N MET A 54 9.28 -7.26 -1.81
CA MET A 54 9.04 -6.69 -0.49
C MET A 54 7.65 -6.07 -0.47
N LEU A 55 6.87 -6.33 0.57
CA LEU A 55 5.58 -5.69 0.77
C LEU A 55 5.36 -5.40 2.25
N LYS A 56 4.88 -4.20 2.55
CA LYS A 56 4.57 -3.74 3.90
C LYS A 56 3.21 -3.07 3.90
N THR A 57 2.37 -3.49 4.84
CA THR A 57 1.09 -2.86 5.20
C THR A 57 1.09 -2.59 6.71
N LYS A 58 -0.01 -2.06 7.24
CA LYS A 58 -0.24 -2.00 8.69
C LYS A 58 -0.31 -3.38 9.37
N ASN A 59 -0.76 -4.41 8.65
CA ASN A 59 -1.13 -5.71 9.22
C ASN A 59 -0.13 -6.83 8.92
N ILE A 60 0.59 -6.73 7.79
CA ILE A 60 1.58 -7.72 7.36
C ILE A 60 2.82 -7.03 6.80
N SER A 61 3.95 -7.72 6.91
CA SER A 61 5.16 -7.38 6.17
C SER A 61 5.86 -8.63 5.67
N LEU A 62 6.50 -8.52 4.51
CA LEU A 62 7.27 -9.59 3.91
C LEU A 62 8.49 -9.07 3.17
N VAL A 63 9.52 -9.90 3.12
CA VAL A 63 10.77 -9.65 2.37
C VAL A 63 11.14 -10.91 1.59
N ASN A 64 11.71 -10.72 0.40
CA ASN A 64 12.19 -11.76 -0.48
C ASN A 64 11.14 -12.82 -0.87
N ALA A 65 9.91 -12.41 -1.16
CA ALA A 65 8.95 -13.30 -1.82
C ALA A 65 9.29 -13.45 -3.32
N GLU A 66 9.05 -14.62 -3.88
CA GLU A 66 9.27 -14.86 -5.31
C GLU A 66 8.27 -14.07 -6.17
N LYS A 67 7.02 -14.04 -5.72
CA LYS A 67 5.94 -13.34 -6.41
C LYS A 67 4.90 -12.85 -5.41
N VAL A 68 4.30 -11.70 -5.72
CA VAL A 68 3.08 -11.24 -5.06
C VAL A 68 2.09 -10.74 -6.12
N THR A 69 0.85 -11.19 -6.01
CA THR A 69 -0.28 -10.68 -6.80
C THR A 69 -1.19 -9.88 -5.90
N ILE A 70 -1.43 -8.62 -6.23
CA ILE A 70 -2.38 -7.75 -5.56
C ILE A 70 -3.59 -7.59 -6.48
N ASP A 71 -4.74 -8.08 -6.05
CA ASP A 71 -6.04 -7.90 -6.69
C ASP A 71 -6.83 -6.87 -5.89
N GLU A 72 -6.85 -5.62 -6.38
CA GLU A 72 -7.53 -4.51 -5.70
C GLU A 72 -9.05 -4.62 -5.80
N LYS A 73 -9.58 -5.33 -6.80
CA LYS A 73 -11.03 -5.54 -6.96
C LYS A 73 -11.55 -6.44 -5.85
N ASN A 74 -10.83 -7.52 -5.57
CA ASN A 74 -11.21 -8.51 -4.56
C ASN A 74 -10.60 -8.25 -3.18
N ASN A 75 -9.75 -7.22 -3.04
CA ASN A 75 -9.02 -6.90 -1.81
C ASN A 75 -8.10 -8.05 -1.37
N THR A 76 -7.49 -8.75 -2.32
CA THR A 76 -6.72 -9.97 -2.06
C THR A 76 -5.27 -9.78 -2.45
N VAL A 77 -4.36 -10.14 -1.54
CA VAL A 77 -2.92 -10.20 -1.77
C VAL A 77 -2.50 -11.67 -1.67
N THR A 78 -2.06 -12.24 -2.79
CA THR A 78 -1.53 -13.61 -2.83
C THR A 78 -0.01 -13.56 -2.88
N ILE A 79 0.63 -14.16 -1.89
CA ILE A 79 2.07 -14.15 -1.66
C ILE A 79 2.60 -15.55 -1.93
N TYR A 80 3.62 -15.66 -2.76
CA TYR A 80 4.23 -16.93 -3.14
C TYR A 80 5.65 -17.01 -2.59
N ASN A 81 5.93 -18.08 -1.85
CA ASN A 81 7.23 -18.44 -1.32
C ASN A 81 7.94 -17.26 -0.62
N PRO A 82 7.33 -16.60 0.37
CA PRO A 82 8.03 -15.60 1.16
C PRO A 82 9.12 -16.27 2.00
N LYS A 83 10.34 -15.71 1.99
CA LYS A 83 11.40 -16.15 2.90
C LYS A 83 11.17 -15.62 4.32
N ASP A 84 10.83 -14.33 4.42
CA ASP A 84 10.57 -13.67 5.68
C ASP A 84 9.16 -13.07 5.68
N PHE A 85 8.20 -13.77 6.28
CA PHE A 85 6.84 -13.27 6.47
C PHE A 85 6.59 -12.93 7.94
N LYS A 86 6.04 -11.74 8.19
CA LYS A 86 5.66 -11.27 9.53
C LYS A 86 4.20 -10.83 9.52
N LEU A 87 3.42 -11.46 10.38
CA LEU A 87 2.06 -11.06 10.68
C LEU A 87 2.05 -10.14 11.91
N LEU A 88 1.54 -8.92 11.74
CA LEU A 88 1.34 -7.97 12.82
C LEU A 88 -0.08 -8.08 13.38
N TYR A 89 -1.08 -8.21 12.49
CA TYR A 89 -2.48 -8.32 12.86
C TYR A 89 -3.29 -9.06 11.79
N ALA A 90 -4.20 -9.92 12.22
CA ALA A 90 -5.28 -10.47 11.40
C ALA A 90 -6.51 -10.73 12.28
N LYS A 91 -7.69 -10.48 11.75
CA LYS A 91 -8.97 -10.80 12.38
C LYS A 91 -9.23 -12.30 12.39
N THR A 92 -8.90 -12.97 11.29
CA THR A 92 -9.09 -14.42 11.12
C THR A 92 -7.85 -15.04 10.51
N ILE A 93 -7.41 -16.17 11.04
CA ILE A 93 -6.31 -16.97 10.51
C ILE A 93 -6.83 -18.37 10.25
N SER A 94 -6.56 -18.90 9.05
CA SER A 94 -6.90 -20.27 8.69
C SER A 94 -5.74 -20.93 7.94
N LYS A 95 -5.74 -22.27 7.95
CA LYS A 95 -4.78 -23.08 7.20
C LYS A 95 -5.56 -24.09 6.37
N LYS A 96 -5.28 -24.16 5.07
CA LYS A 96 -5.97 -25.03 4.13
C LYS A 96 -5.12 -26.26 3.83
N GLY A 97 -5.31 -27.30 4.65
CA GLY A 97 -4.75 -28.65 4.44
C GLY A 97 -3.22 -28.73 4.31
N GLU A 98 -2.72 -29.90 3.94
CA GLU A 98 -1.32 -30.14 3.57
C GLU A 98 -1.15 -29.82 2.09
N SER A 99 -1.04 -28.54 1.72
CA SER A 99 -0.49 -28.19 0.42
C SER A 99 1.01 -27.92 0.56
N ASN A 100 1.79 -28.52 -0.33
CA ASN A 100 3.26 -28.34 -0.36
C ASN A 100 3.68 -26.96 -0.89
N LYS A 101 2.73 -26.06 -1.18
CA LYS A 101 3.00 -24.75 -1.76
C LYS A 101 3.01 -23.73 -0.64
N ASN A 102 4.14 -23.08 -0.38
CA ASN A 102 4.24 -21.99 0.60
C ASN A 102 3.53 -20.73 0.07
N ILE A 103 2.19 -20.71 0.13
CA ILE A 103 1.35 -19.63 -0.38
C ILE A 103 0.55 -19.02 0.78
N ILE A 104 0.55 -17.69 0.85
CA ILE A 104 -0.23 -16.93 1.83
C ILE A 104 -1.23 -16.06 1.07
N VAL A 105 -2.51 -16.20 1.40
CA VAL A 105 -3.57 -15.36 0.85
C VAL A 105 -4.05 -14.43 1.96
N TYR A 106 -3.90 -13.12 1.75
CA TYR A 106 -4.31 -12.08 2.67
C TYR A 106 -5.44 -11.25 2.07
N ASN A 107 -6.59 -11.20 2.74
CA ASN A 107 -7.67 -10.28 2.38
C ASN A 107 -7.50 -8.97 3.17
N THR A 108 -7.24 -7.87 2.48
CA THR A 108 -6.97 -6.56 3.11
C THR A 108 -8.19 -5.91 3.73
N LYS A 109 -9.41 -6.27 3.29
CA LYS A 109 -10.67 -5.70 3.78
C LYS A 109 -11.20 -6.45 4.99
N GLU A 110 -11.19 -7.77 4.93
CA GLU A 110 -11.62 -8.64 6.03
C GLU A 110 -10.53 -8.83 7.09
N GLU A 111 -9.30 -8.45 6.76
CA GLU A 111 -8.10 -8.64 7.57
C GLU A 111 -7.89 -10.13 7.89
N SER A 112 -8.20 -10.99 6.93
CA SER A 112 -8.13 -12.45 7.06
C SER A 112 -6.93 -13.03 6.32
N ILE A 113 -6.33 -14.08 6.87
CA ILE A 113 -5.18 -14.78 6.29
C ILE A 113 -5.47 -16.26 6.15
N THR A 114 -5.13 -16.80 4.99
CA THR A 114 -5.14 -18.23 4.72
C THR A 114 -3.74 -18.68 4.32
N PHE A 115 -3.19 -19.62 5.09
CA PHE A 115 -1.99 -20.35 4.71
C PHE A 115 -2.41 -21.57 3.89
N GLN A 116 -1.88 -21.68 2.68
CA GLN A 116 -2.04 -22.83 1.80
C GLN A 116 -0.72 -23.60 1.73
#